data_AF-A0A6I4QI59-F1
#
_entry.id   AF-A0A6I4QI59-F1
#
_cell.length_a   1.000
_cell.length_b   1.000
_cell.length_c   1.000
_cell.angle_alpha   90.00
_cell.angle_beta   90.00
_cell.angle_gamma   90.00
#
_symmetry.space_group_name_H-M   'P 1'
#
loop_
_entity.id
_entity.type
_entity.pdbx_description
1 polymer ?
#
loop_
_entity_poly.entity_id
_entity_poly.type
_entity_poly.pdbx_seq_one_letter_code
_entity_poly.pdbx_strand_id
1 'polypeptide(L)'
;MNSLKITYKKVSDLKKHIKNSRTHSDDQIQQIINSIIEFGWTNPILIDENDIIIAGHGRLDAAEKLNLDEAPCVVLSGLTDVQKKAYLIADNQLALNAGWDFDILQAEIAELTLSDFDISLLGFSDSELNNMNSKTEIDYPDSFSECDETNLTHKCPRCGFEYD
;
A
#
# COMPACT_ATOMS: atom_id res chain seq x y z
N MET A 1 9.80 -27.84 3.18
CA MET A 1 9.11 -26.80 2.40
C MET A 1 9.06 -27.27 0.95
N ASN A 2 7.87 -27.33 0.36
CA ASN A 2 7.73 -27.69 -1.05
C ASN A 2 8.11 -26.49 -1.92
N SER A 3 8.74 -26.75 -3.06
CA SER A 3 8.97 -25.72 -4.08
C SER A 3 7.63 -25.31 -4.68
N LEU A 4 7.30 -24.02 -4.60
CA LEU A 4 6.15 -23.46 -5.29
C LEU A 4 6.44 -23.35 -6.78
N LYS A 5 5.46 -23.71 -7.61
CA LYS A 5 5.53 -23.57 -9.07
C LYS A 5 4.42 -22.66 -9.53
N ILE A 6 4.77 -21.72 -10.41
CA ILE A 6 3.81 -20.85 -11.08
C ILE A 6 3.32 -21.56 -12.35
N THR A 7 2.01 -21.66 -12.50
CA THR A 7 1.35 -22.20 -13.69
C THR A 7 0.29 -21.21 -14.15
N TYR A 8 0.25 -20.91 -15.44
CA TYR A 8 -0.83 -20.10 -16.00
C TYR A 8 -2.08 -20.96 -16.17
N LYS A 9 -3.22 -20.43 -15.73
CA LYS A 9 -4.53 -21.07 -15.87
C LYS A 9 -5.52 -20.09 -16.48
N LYS A 10 -6.49 -20.60 -17.21
CA LYS A 10 -7.55 -19.78 -17.78
C LYS A 10 -8.35 -19.11 -16.66
N VAL A 11 -8.61 -17.83 -16.81
CA VAL A 11 -9.44 -17.06 -15.87
C VAL A 11 -10.82 -17.70 -15.70
N SER A 12 -11.39 -18.24 -16.78
CA SER A 12 -12.68 -18.94 -16.80
C SER A 12 -12.74 -20.22 -15.95
N ASP A 13 -11.59 -20.85 -15.69
CA ASP A 13 -11.53 -22.14 -15.00
C ASP A 13 -11.42 -21.94 -13.48
N LEU A 14 -11.07 -20.73 -13.04
CA LEU A 14 -10.87 -20.37 -11.64
C LEU A 14 -12.22 -20.15 -10.94
N LYS A 15 -12.36 -20.73 -9.74
CA LYS A 15 -13.60 -20.70 -8.95
C LYS A 15 -13.42 -19.86 -7.70
N LYS A 16 -14.24 -18.83 -7.55
CA LYS A 16 -14.29 -18.01 -6.32
C LYS A 16 -14.77 -18.87 -5.15
N HIS A 17 -14.16 -18.68 -3.97
CA HIS A 17 -14.59 -19.38 -2.78
C HIS A 17 -15.96 -18.85 -2.31
N ILE A 18 -16.93 -19.74 -2.10
CA ILE A 18 -18.34 -19.41 -1.79
C ILE A 18 -18.49 -18.51 -0.54
N LYS A 19 -17.51 -18.56 0.37
CA LYS A 19 -17.47 -17.74 1.59
C LYS A 19 -16.12 -17.04 1.71
N ASN A 20 -15.89 -16.00 0.92
CA ASN A 20 -14.80 -15.06 1.19
C ASN A 20 -15.30 -14.00 2.16
N SER A 21 -14.68 -13.88 3.33
CA SER A 21 -15.03 -12.85 4.33
C SER A 21 -14.48 -11.47 3.99
N ARG A 22 -13.55 -11.37 3.03
CA ARG A 22 -13.02 -10.11 2.54
C ARG A 22 -13.81 -9.65 1.32
N THR A 23 -14.34 -8.45 1.39
CA THR A 23 -14.98 -7.77 0.27
C THR A 23 -13.98 -6.84 -0.41
N HIS A 24 -14.10 -6.71 -1.72
CA HIS A 24 -13.34 -5.77 -2.52
C HIS A 24 -14.31 -4.72 -3.07
N SER A 25 -14.09 -3.44 -2.76
CA SER A 25 -14.84 -2.35 -3.40
C SER A 25 -14.41 -2.23 -4.86
N ASP A 26 -15.26 -1.61 -5.69
CA ASP A 26 -14.88 -1.34 -7.09
C ASP A 26 -13.61 -0.50 -7.20
N ASP A 27 -13.43 0.48 -6.31
CA ASP A 27 -12.21 1.31 -6.25
C ASP A 27 -10.96 0.48 -5.96
N GLN A 28 -11.06 -0.46 -5.01
CA GLN A 28 -9.93 -1.36 -4.72
C GLN A 28 -9.61 -2.26 -5.92
N ILE A 29 -10.63 -2.74 -6.64
CA ILE A 29 -10.39 -3.52 -7.86
C ILE A 29 -9.73 -2.65 -8.92
N GLN A 30 -10.11 -1.36 -9.06
CA GLN A 30 -9.45 -0.44 -9.97
C GLN A 30 -7.98 -0.21 -9.62
N GLN A 31 -7.64 -0.06 -8.34
CA GLN A 31 -6.24 0.02 -7.91
C GLN A 31 -5.45 -1.23 -8.31
N ILE A 32 -6.03 -2.43 -8.16
CA ILE A 32 -5.40 -3.68 -8.59
C ILE A 32 -5.24 -3.73 -10.12
N ILE A 33 -6.25 -3.29 -10.87
CA ILE A 33 -6.19 -3.19 -12.34
C ILE A 33 -5.03 -2.29 -12.77
N ASN A 34 -4.95 -1.08 -12.21
CA ASN A 34 -3.91 -0.11 -12.52
C ASN A 34 -2.52 -0.67 -12.21
N SER A 35 -2.37 -1.35 -11.06
CA SER A 35 -1.14 -2.04 -10.68
C SER A 35 -0.75 -3.14 -11.68
N ILE A 36 -1.71 -3.95 -12.16
CA ILE A 36 -1.46 -4.98 -13.17
C ILE A 36 -1.09 -4.37 -14.52
N ILE A 37 -1.71 -3.26 -14.92
CA ILE A 37 -1.37 -2.58 -16.18
C ILE A 37 0.07 -2.05 -16.14
N GLU A 38 0.47 -1.43 -15.03
CA GLU A 38 1.80 -0.82 -14.89
C GLU A 38 2.91 -1.87 -14.69
N PHE A 39 2.73 -2.76 -13.72
CA PHE A 39 3.80 -3.67 -13.28
C PHE A 39 3.67 -5.09 -13.84
N GLY A 40 2.57 -5.38 -14.54
CA GLY A 40 2.23 -6.75 -14.92
C GLY A 40 1.88 -7.63 -13.72
N TRP A 41 1.97 -8.95 -13.91
CA TRP A 41 1.73 -9.91 -12.85
C TRP A 41 2.92 -10.02 -11.89
N THR A 42 2.81 -9.39 -10.73
CA THR A 42 3.80 -9.50 -9.65
C THR A 42 3.46 -10.59 -8.64
N ASN A 43 2.17 -10.87 -8.44
CA ASN A 43 1.67 -11.81 -7.42
C ASN A 43 0.69 -12.83 -8.01
N PRO A 44 1.01 -14.13 -8.04
CA PRO A 44 0.12 -15.16 -8.58
C PRO A 44 -1.10 -15.41 -7.67
N ILE A 45 -2.20 -15.87 -8.25
CA ILE A 45 -3.40 -16.29 -7.53
C ILE A 45 -3.13 -17.63 -6.84
N LEU A 46 -3.44 -17.73 -5.55
CA LEU A 46 -3.26 -18.96 -4.79
C LEU A 46 -4.54 -19.78 -4.87
N ILE A 47 -4.43 -21.00 -5.38
CA ILE A 47 -5.56 -21.89 -5.63
C ILE A 47 -5.34 -23.26 -4.99
N ASP A 48 -6.42 -23.99 -4.77
CA ASP A 48 -6.35 -25.39 -4.41
C ASP A 48 -6.24 -26.32 -5.63
N GLU A 49 -6.21 -27.63 -5.39
CA GLU A 49 -6.08 -28.64 -6.44
C GLU A 49 -7.31 -28.73 -7.37
N ASN A 50 -8.43 -28.08 -7.01
CA ASN A 50 -9.68 -28.07 -7.77
C ASN A 50 -9.97 -26.69 -8.41
N ASP A 51 -8.95 -25.83 -8.52
CA ASP A 51 -9.05 -24.47 -9.06
C ASP A 51 -9.90 -23.52 -8.21
N ILE A 52 -10.08 -23.83 -6.92
CA ILE A 52 -10.77 -22.94 -5.98
C ILE A 52 -9.75 -21.94 -5.43
N ILE A 53 -10.08 -20.65 -5.54
CA ILE A 53 -9.23 -19.58 -5.03
C ILE A 53 -9.17 -19.63 -3.51
N ILE A 54 -7.95 -19.68 -2.99
CA ILE A 54 -7.65 -19.55 -1.57
C ILE A 54 -7.29 -18.08 -1.25
N ALA A 55 -6.46 -17.43 -2.08
CA ALA A 55 -6.10 -16.03 -1.94
C ALA A 55 -5.88 -15.36 -3.31
N GLY A 56 -6.14 -14.05 -3.39
CA GLY A 56 -6.07 -13.28 -4.64
C GLY A 56 -7.40 -13.09 -5.37
N HIS A 57 -8.54 -13.10 -4.65
CA HIS A 57 -9.87 -12.86 -5.26
C HIS A 57 -9.94 -11.54 -6.03
N GLY A 58 -9.48 -10.42 -5.46
CA GLY A 58 -9.45 -9.14 -6.17
C GLY A 58 -8.56 -9.13 -7.43
N ARG A 59 -7.52 -9.99 -7.50
CA ARG A 59 -6.72 -10.15 -8.72
C ARG A 59 -7.46 -10.93 -9.81
N LEU A 60 -8.28 -11.91 -9.42
CA LEU A 60 -9.19 -12.54 -10.37
C LEU A 60 -10.20 -11.52 -10.90
N ASP A 61 -10.83 -10.75 -10.01
CA ASP A 61 -11.82 -9.73 -10.40
C ASP A 61 -11.19 -8.69 -11.36
N ALA A 62 -9.95 -8.28 -11.11
CA ALA A 62 -9.19 -7.40 -11.99
C ALA A 62 -8.90 -8.06 -13.35
N ALA A 63 -8.46 -9.32 -13.36
CA ALA A 63 -8.20 -10.07 -14.60
C ALA A 63 -9.47 -10.26 -15.45
N GLU A 64 -10.61 -10.54 -14.80
CA GLU A 64 -11.93 -10.60 -15.45
C GLU A 64 -12.29 -9.24 -16.08
N LYS A 65 -12.15 -8.13 -15.34
CA LYS A 65 -12.44 -6.78 -15.85
C LYS A 65 -11.50 -6.37 -17.00
N LEU A 66 -10.25 -6.84 -16.99
CA LEU A 66 -9.27 -6.63 -18.05
C LEU A 66 -9.46 -7.56 -19.27
N ASN A 67 -10.39 -8.51 -19.21
CA ASN A 67 -10.58 -9.56 -20.23
C ASN A 67 -9.29 -10.35 -20.52
N LEU A 68 -8.50 -10.67 -19.48
CA LEU A 68 -7.33 -11.52 -19.63
C LEU A 68 -7.76 -12.98 -19.76
N ASP A 69 -7.17 -13.69 -20.72
CA ASP A 69 -7.47 -15.11 -20.94
C ASP A 69 -6.90 -16.00 -19.83
N GLU A 70 -5.68 -15.70 -19.37
CA GLU A 70 -4.95 -16.50 -18.40
C GLU A 70 -4.39 -15.64 -17.24
N ALA A 71 -4.29 -16.25 -16.07
CA ALA A 71 -3.68 -15.66 -14.88
C ALA A 71 -2.63 -16.61 -14.28
N PRO A 72 -1.50 -16.09 -13.77
CA PRO A 72 -0.51 -16.91 -13.09
C PRO A 72 -1.07 -17.38 -11.74
N CYS A 73 -0.99 -18.68 -11.52
CA CYS A 73 -1.52 -19.34 -10.34
C CYS A 73 -0.45 -20.19 -9.66
N VAL A 74 -0.58 -20.36 -8.35
CA VAL A 74 0.19 -21.34 -7.56
C VAL A 74 -0.80 -22.28 -6.88
N VAL A 75 -0.62 -23.58 -7.14
CA VAL A 75 -1.46 -24.63 -6.53
C VAL A 75 -0.90 -24.98 -5.15
N LEU A 76 -1.69 -24.71 -4.10
CA LEU A 76 -1.39 -25.09 -2.72
C LEU A 76 -1.88 -26.52 -2.47
N SER A 77 -1.09 -27.50 -2.89
CA SER A 77 -1.37 -28.92 -2.69
C SER A 77 -1.14 -29.37 -1.24
N GLY A 78 -1.93 -30.33 -0.76
CA GLY A 78 -1.71 -30.99 0.53
C GLY A 78 -2.23 -30.24 1.78
N LEU A 79 -2.98 -29.16 1.59
CA LEU A 79 -3.71 -28.52 2.69
C LEU A 79 -5.08 -29.20 2.89
N THR A 80 -5.41 -29.49 4.15
CA THR A 80 -6.78 -29.89 4.52
C THR A 80 -7.76 -28.72 4.33
N ASP A 81 -9.05 -29.00 4.18
CA ASP A 81 -10.07 -27.94 4.02
C ASP A 81 -10.08 -26.94 5.19
N VAL A 82 -9.75 -27.40 6.40
CA VAL A 82 -9.59 -26.54 7.58
C VAL A 82 -8.39 -25.63 7.43
N GLN A 83 -7.25 -26.15 6.96
CA GLN A 83 -6.05 -25.35 6.72
C GLN A 83 -6.25 -24.34 5.59
N LYS A 84 -6.95 -24.70 4.50
CA LYS A 84 -7.30 -23.75 3.43
C LYS A 84 -8.12 -22.58 3.97
N LYS A 85 -9.14 -22.85 4.79
CA LYS A 85 -9.95 -21.80 5.44
C LYS A 85 -9.14 -20.95 6.41
N ALA A 86 -8.31 -21.57 7.25
CA ALA A 86 -7.45 -20.86 8.18
C ALA A 86 -6.45 -19.95 7.45
N TYR A 87 -5.87 -20.44 6.35
CA TYR A 87 -4.93 -19.68 5.55
C TYR A 87 -5.60 -18.50 4.83
N LEU A 88 -6.81 -18.67 4.29
CA LEU A 88 -7.58 -17.55 3.73
C LEU A 88 -7.77 -16.41 4.73
N ILE A 89 -8.07 -16.74 5.99
CA ILE A 89 -8.21 -15.73 7.06
C ILE A 89 -6.85 -15.13 7.41
N ALA A 90 -5.83 -15.97 7.57
CA ALA A 90 -4.50 -15.54 7.95
C ALA A 90 -3.86 -14.61 6.90
N ASP A 91 -3.93 -14.94 5.62
CA ASP A 91 -3.41 -14.11 4.51
C ASP A 91 -4.01 -12.71 4.54
N ASN A 92 -5.34 -12.63 4.72
CA ASN A 92 -6.04 -11.36 4.83
C ASN A 92 -5.65 -10.56 6.08
N GLN A 93 -5.60 -11.22 7.24
CA GLN A 93 -5.29 -10.55 8.51
C GLN A 93 -3.82 -10.12 8.57
N LEU A 94 -2.90 -10.92 8.06
CA LEU A 94 -1.46 -10.61 8.06
C LEU A 94 -1.19 -9.34 7.24
N ALA A 95 -1.87 -9.18 6.11
CA ALA A 95 -1.79 -7.95 5.32
C ALA A 95 -2.34 -6.72 6.07
N LEU A 96 -3.40 -6.88 6.86
CA LEU A 96 -4.00 -5.79 7.65
C LEU A 96 -3.23 -5.45 8.93
N ASN A 97 -2.45 -6.40 9.46
CA ASN A 97 -1.63 -6.19 10.65
C ASN A 97 -0.37 -5.38 10.38
N ALA A 98 0.04 -5.27 9.11
CA ALA A 98 1.17 -4.44 8.72
C ALA A 98 0.78 -2.95 8.80
N GLY A 99 1.67 -2.13 9.33
CA GLY A 99 1.55 -0.68 9.35
C GLY A 99 2.67 -0.03 8.57
N TRP A 100 2.53 1.27 8.31
CA TRP A 100 3.55 2.09 7.66
C TRP A 100 4.37 2.85 8.71
N ASP A 101 5.68 2.93 8.46
CA ASP A 101 6.50 3.99 9.02
C ASP A 101 6.32 5.22 8.11
N PHE A 102 5.55 6.20 8.58
CA PHE A 102 5.13 7.33 7.76
C PHE A 102 6.28 8.29 7.42
N ASP A 103 7.31 8.36 8.25
CA ASP A 103 8.45 9.25 8.00
C ASP A 103 9.28 8.71 6.82
N ILE A 104 9.52 7.40 6.82
CA ILE A 104 10.22 6.71 5.72
C ILE A 104 9.35 6.69 4.47
N LEU A 105 8.06 6.33 4.59
CA LEU A 105 7.14 6.26 3.45
C LEU A 105 7.02 7.60 2.73
N GLN A 106 6.94 8.71 3.47
CA GLN A 106 6.85 10.04 2.87
C GLN A 106 8.11 10.38 2.06
N ALA A 107 9.29 10.04 2.56
CA ALA A 107 10.54 10.26 1.84
C ALA A 107 10.58 9.45 0.53
N GLU A 108 10.18 8.17 0.56
CA GLU A 108 10.11 7.33 -0.64
C GLU A 108 9.10 7.87 -1.68
N ILE A 109 7.91 8.33 -1.24
CA ILE A 109 6.92 8.93 -2.13
C ILE A 109 7.44 10.24 -2.76
N ALA A 110 8.17 11.05 -2.00
CA ALA A 110 8.79 12.27 -2.51
C ALA A 110 9.85 11.96 -3.58
N GLU A 111 10.68 10.94 -3.37
CA GLU A 111 11.66 10.48 -4.36
C GLU A 111 11.00 9.97 -5.66
N LEU A 112 9.91 9.22 -5.54
CA LEU A 112 9.11 8.77 -6.69
C LEU A 112 8.52 9.96 -7.45
N THR A 113 8.01 10.96 -6.73
CA THR A 113 7.45 12.18 -7.33
C THR A 113 8.52 12.96 -8.10
N LEU A 114 9.73 13.08 -7.54
CA LEU A 114 10.88 13.72 -8.21
C LEU A 114 11.36 12.95 -9.44
N SER A 115 11.04 11.66 -9.52
CA SER A 115 11.37 10.79 -10.64
C SER A 115 10.27 10.75 -11.71
N ASP A 116 9.30 11.66 -11.65
CA ASP A 116 8.12 11.73 -12.52
C ASP A 116 7.26 10.44 -12.52
N PHE A 117 7.28 9.68 -11.42
CA PHE A 117 6.44 8.48 -11.27
C PHE A 117 5.00 8.86 -10.85
N ASP A 118 4.01 8.14 -11.40
CA ASP A 118 2.60 8.33 -11.04
C ASP A 118 2.28 7.69 -9.68
N ILE A 119 2.32 8.52 -8.63
CA ILE A 119 2.05 8.10 -7.24
C ILE A 119 0.60 7.63 -7.01
N SER A 120 -0.33 7.89 -7.94
CA SER A 120 -1.70 7.37 -7.83
C SER A 120 -1.76 5.84 -7.96
N LEU A 121 -0.71 5.23 -8.54
CA LEU A 121 -0.58 3.77 -8.71
C LEU A 121 -0.15 3.04 -7.43
N LEU A 122 0.22 3.77 -6.38
CA LEU A 122 0.68 3.19 -5.11
C LEU A 122 -0.46 2.58 -4.27
N GLY A 123 -1.72 2.82 -4.66
CA GLY A 123 -2.90 2.26 -3.98
C GLY A 123 -3.36 3.05 -2.76
N PHE A 124 -2.77 4.23 -2.51
CA PHE A 124 -3.29 5.20 -1.56
C PHE A 124 -4.39 6.05 -2.21
N SER A 125 -5.39 6.43 -1.42
CA SER A 125 -6.36 7.44 -1.84
C SER A 125 -5.74 8.84 -1.87
N ASP A 126 -6.30 9.74 -2.67
CA ASP A 126 -5.83 11.14 -2.75
C ASP A 126 -5.79 11.82 -1.37
N SER A 127 -6.75 11.51 -0.49
CA SER A 127 -6.79 12.03 0.87
C SER A 127 -5.67 11.48 1.74
N GLU A 128 -5.29 10.21 1.59
CA GLU A 128 -4.15 9.61 2.29
C GLU A 128 -2.83 10.23 1.84
N LEU A 129 -2.62 10.38 0.52
CA LEU A 129 -1.42 11.02 -0.03
C LEU A 129 -1.31 12.49 0.42
N ASN A 130 -2.41 13.24 0.39
CA ASN A 130 -2.43 14.63 0.86
C ASN A 130 -2.16 14.73 2.37
N ASN A 131 -2.69 13.82 3.19
CA ASN A 131 -2.42 13.78 4.63
C ASN A 131 -0.98 13.39 4.96
N MET A 132 -0.32 12.61 4.10
CA MET A 132 1.12 12.36 4.24
C MET A 132 1.89 13.65 3.96
N ASN A 133 1.55 14.39 2.89
CA ASN A 133 2.21 15.63 2.50
C ASN A 133 1.97 16.82 3.47
N SER A 134 0.83 16.88 4.16
CA SER A 134 0.50 18.03 5.04
C SER A 134 1.26 18.04 6.37
N LYS A 135 1.82 16.91 6.82
CA LYS A 135 2.63 16.84 8.05
C LYS A 135 3.97 17.57 7.96
N THR A 136 4.34 18.04 6.77
CA THR A 136 5.55 18.83 6.51
C THR A 136 5.30 20.33 6.45
N GLU A 137 4.07 20.82 6.68
CA GLU A 137 3.84 22.24 6.95
C GLU A 137 4.43 22.58 8.32
N ILE A 138 5.72 22.97 8.30
CA ILE A 138 6.30 23.78 9.36
C ILE A 138 5.40 25.02 9.46
N ASP A 139 4.73 25.17 10.60
CA ASP A 139 3.93 26.35 10.94
C ASP A 139 4.87 27.57 10.99
N TYR A 140 5.07 28.18 9.82
CA TYR A 140 5.74 29.46 9.72
C TYR A 140 4.74 30.50 10.22
N PRO A 141 5.05 31.24 11.29
CA PRO A 141 4.15 32.26 11.76
C PRO A 141 3.90 33.27 10.61
N ASP A 142 2.63 33.60 10.36
CA ASP A 142 2.20 34.57 9.32
C ASP A 142 2.92 35.93 9.43
N SER A 143 3.45 36.22 10.63
CA SER A 143 4.40 37.30 10.85
C SER A 143 5.26 36.98 12.07
N PHE A 144 6.54 37.37 12.02
CA PHE A 144 7.34 37.51 13.24
C PHE A 144 6.93 38.80 13.93
N SER A 145 6.84 38.80 15.25
CA SER A 145 6.69 40.06 16.01
C SER A 145 7.84 40.99 15.65
N GLU A 146 7.55 42.24 15.32
CA GLU A 146 8.58 43.28 15.14
C GLU A 146 9.47 43.29 16.38
N CYS A 147 10.74 42.89 16.20
CA CYS A 147 11.72 43.13 17.23
C CYS A 147 12.07 44.61 17.17
N ASP A 148 12.02 45.28 18.32
CA ASP A 148 12.55 46.63 18.41
C ASP A 148 14.08 46.55 18.30
N GLU A 149 14.60 46.70 17.07
CA GLU A 149 16.04 46.68 16.77
C GLU A 149 16.81 47.76 17.54
N THR A 150 16.10 48.73 18.14
CA THR A 150 16.70 49.84 18.88
C THR A 150 16.77 49.61 20.40
N ASN A 151 16.22 48.50 20.91
CA ASN A 151 16.16 48.24 22.35
C ASN A 151 16.58 46.80 22.68
N LEU A 152 17.77 46.42 22.22
CA LEU A 152 18.40 45.15 22.55
C LEU A 152 19.25 45.29 23.82
N THR A 153 18.61 45.60 24.96
CA THR A 153 19.29 45.56 26.26
C THR A 153 19.65 44.11 26.57
N HIS A 154 20.89 43.74 26.31
CA HIS A 154 21.37 42.38 26.52
C HIS A 154 22.44 42.35 27.59
N LYS A 155 22.22 41.54 28.64
CA LYS A 155 23.16 41.36 29.74
C LYS A 155 23.89 40.04 29.58
N CYS A 156 25.22 40.11 29.47
CA CYS A 156 26.05 38.92 29.40
C CYS A 156 25.83 38.05 30.67
N PRO A 157 25.34 36.80 30.56
CA PRO A 157 25.08 35.96 31.72
C PRO A 157 26.36 35.50 32.43
N ARG A 158 27.53 35.71 31.81
CA ARG A 158 28.83 35.29 32.34
C ARG A 158 29.56 36.38 33.12
N CYS A 159 29.52 37.63 32.65
CA CYS A 159 30.25 38.75 33.29
C CYS A 159 29.35 39.89 33.75
N GLY A 160 28.04 39.85 33.45
CA GLY A 160 27.08 40.87 33.86
C GLY A 160 27.19 42.20 33.11
N PHE A 161 28.03 42.29 32.08
CA PHE A 161 28.14 43.48 31.24
C PHE A 161 26.86 43.68 30.41
N GLU A 162 26.31 44.89 30.43
CA GLU A 162 25.13 45.30 29.69
C GLU A 162 25.57 45.97 28.38
N TYR A 163 25.07 45.47 27.26
CA TYR A 163 25.30 46.04 25.93
C TYR A 163 24.12 46.96 25.62
N ASP A 164 24.41 48.24 25.40
CA ASP A 164 23.50 49.24 24.83
C ASP A 164 23.50 49.16 23.28
#